data_AF-A0A3D5FL13-F1
#
_entry.id   AF-A0A3D5FL13-F1
#
_cell.length_a   1.000
_cell.length_b   1.000
_cell.length_c   1.000
_cell.angle_alpha   90.00
_cell.angle_beta   90.00
_cell.angle_gamma   90.00
#
_symmetry.space_group_name_H-M   'P 1'
#
loop_
_entity.id
_entity.type
_entity.pdbx_description
1 polymer ?
#
loop_
_entity_poly.entity_id
_entity_poly.type
_entity_poly.pdbx_seq_one_letter_code
_entity_poly.pdbx_strand_id
1 'polypeptide(L)'
;MSIWGTWIVVPAAVSMAAQIGTMPIIVYHFQQLAPISLLANLLVVPLLGVAVAQGLLLGLVAPCWPDLGLVISGGVWLTVTLLMKTVDLFAVVPAWKLAQPDPTVAVGWMGLTVLAGLALYKPVLRGVVVMLLLIGANGWVWQREIKPQSLEVVFLDVGQGDGAFARLPDGKTMIVDGGMRSRRIDMGERVVEPWLRRQGIDEVDVVIASHPHADHIGGLVHLMEEIPVRHFVDAGQSYESWTARRLHELIREQGTRYHAVVAGDSLAGSSCILHEHSSTVQGHRPRDSTTGPSLCAYTTPVDSSCLQATSSMKPMPR
;
A
#
# COMPACT_ATOMS: atom_id res chain seq x y z
N MET A 1 9.97 19.76 -41.32
CA MET A 1 9.74 18.42 -40.72
C MET A 1 9.00 17.59 -41.76
N SER A 2 9.44 16.36 -42.03
CA SER A 2 8.80 15.51 -43.04
C SER A 2 7.35 15.21 -42.64
N ILE A 3 6.45 15.14 -43.62
CA ILE A 3 5.00 14.89 -43.41
C ILE A 3 4.78 13.66 -42.51
N TRP A 4 5.61 12.63 -42.65
CA TRP A 4 5.60 11.39 -41.85
C TRP A 4 5.91 11.61 -40.36
N GLY A 5 6.78 12.56 -40.01
CA GLY A 5 7.08 12.89 -38.62
C GLY A 5 5.86 13.44 -37.89
N THR A 6 5.03 14.24 -38.56
CA THR A 6 3.86 14.88 -37.94
C THR A 6 2.77 13.86 -37.55
N TRP A 7 2.53 12.83 -38.36
CA TRP A 7 1.46 11.84 -38.12
C TRP A 7 1.73 10.89 -36.96
N ILE A 8 2.98 10.71 -36.56
CA ILE A 8 3.35 9.86 -35.41
C ILE A 8 3.66 10.72 -34.18
N VAL A 9 4.41 11.80 -34.37
CA VAL A 9 4.87 12.64 -33.26
C VAL A 9 3.71 13.40 -32.61
N VAL A 10 2.74 13.91 -33.40
CA VAL A 10 1.63 14.68 -32.83
C VAL A 10 0.71 13.81 -31.96
N PRO A 11 0.20 12.64 -32.43
CA PRO A 11 -0.61 11.78 -31.57
C PRO A 11 0.16 11.27 -30.34
N ALA A 12 1.43 10.89 -30.50
CA ALA A 12 2.26 10.46 -29.38
C ALA A 12 2.43 11.57 -28.34
N ALA A 13 2.69 12.80 -28.76
CA ALA A 13 2.82 13.95 -27.87
C ALA A 13 1.50 14.28 -27.16
N VAL A 14 0.36 14.20 -27.86
CA VAL A 14 -0.97 14.40 -27.26
C VAL A 14 -1.25 13.32 -26.21
N SER A 15 -1.00 12.05 -26.52
CA SER A 15 -1.18 10.95 -25.58
C SER A 15 -0.27 11.06 -24.36
N MET A 16 1.00 11.44 -24.54
CA MET A 16 1.93 11.70 -23.44
C MET A 16 1.46 12.88 -22.57
N ALA A 17 1.01 13.98 -23.18
CA ALA A 17 0.51 15.13 -22.45
C ALA A 17 -0.75 14.79 -21.63
N ALA A 18 -1.69 14.04 -22.21
CA ALA A 18 -2.87 13.56 -21.51
C ALA A 18 -2.50 12.61 -20.35
N GLN A 19 -1.53 11.72 -20.57
CA GLN A 19 -1.04 10.81 -19.52
C GLN A 19 -0.42 11.59 -18.36
N ILE A 20 0.46 12.56 -18.63
CA ILE A 20 1.09 13.40 -17.60
C ILE A 20 0.05 14.23 -16.85
N GLY A 21 -0.92 14.81 -17.58
CA GLY A 21 -1.97 15.63 -16.99
C GLY A 21 -2.93 14.85 -16.09
N THR A 22 -3.22 13.59 -16.43
CA THR A 22 -4.14 12.73 -15.66
C THR A 22 -3.44 11.86 -14.60
N MET A 23 -2.11 11.72 -14.69
CA MET A 23 -1.30 10.90 -13.79
C MET A 23 -1.54 11.20 -12.29
N PRO A 24 -1.61 12.46 -11.82
CA PRO A 24 -1.86 12.73 -10.40
C PRO A 24 -3.17 12.13 -9.89
N ILE A 25 -4.23 12.18 -10.71
CA ILE A 25 -5.56 11.65 -10.38
C ILE A 25 -5.53 10.12 -10.39
N ILE A 26 -4.91 9.53 -11.43
CA ILE A 26 -4.79 8.07 -11.54
C ILE A 26 -4.02 7.50 -10.35
N VAL A 27 -2.86 8.10 -10.01
CA VAL A 27 -2.05 7.65 -8.88
C VAL A 27 -2.79 7.84 -7.55
N TYR A 28 -3.49 8.97 -7.38
CA TYR A 28 -4.28 9.24 -6.17
C TYR A 28 -5.40 8.21 -5.94
N HIS A 29 -6.12 7.79 -6.98
CA HIS A 29 -7.24 6.87 -6.82
C HIS A 29 -6.85 5.40 -6.87
N PHE A 30 -5.88 5.04 -7.71
CA PHE A 30 -5.59 3.65 -8.03
C PHE A 30 -4.25 3.15 -7.47
N GLN A 31 -3.39 4.03 -6.94
CA GLN A 31 -2.08 3.66 -6.37
C GLN A 31 -1.19 2.86 -7.32
N GLN A 32 -1.45 2.98 -8.61
CA GLN A 32 -0.76 2.23 -9.64
C GLN A 32 -0.64 3.08 -10.90
N LEU A 33 0.49 2.95 -11.57
CA LEU A 33 0.71 3.49 -12.90
C LEU A 33 1.04 2.31 -13.81
N ALA A 34 0.30 2.14 -14.91
CA ALA A 34 0.64 1.16 -15.93
C ALA A 34 1.30 1.87 -17.12
N PRO A 35 2.65 1.96 -17.23
CA PRO A 35 3.30 2.65 -18.35
C PRO A 35 2.93 2.03 -19.70
N ILE A 36 2.66 0.71 -19.70
CA ILE A 36 2.21 -0.04 -20.87
C ILE A 36 0.88 0.47 -21.44
N SER A 37 0.09 1.20 -20.64
CA SER A 37 -1.20 1.77 -21.06
C SER A 37 -1.08 2.69 -22.27
N LEU A 38 0.05 3.41 -22.44
CA LEU A 38 0.26 4.28 -23.60
C LEU A 38 0.26 3.47 -24.91
N LEU A 39 0.92 2.31 -24.89
CA LEU A 39 0.99 1.39 -26.03
C LEU A 39 -0.31 0.60 -26.19
N ALA A 40 -0.89 0.15 -25.08
CA ALA A 40 -2.17 -0.57 -25.09
C ALA A 40 -3.28 0.30 -25.70
N ASN A 41 -3.34 1.58 -25.35
CA ASN A 41 -4.35 2.53 -25.85
C ASN A 41 -4.28 2.76 -27.36
N LEU A 42 -3.12 2.53 -28.01
CA LEU A 42 -3.00 2.62 -29.46
C LEU A 42 -3.86 1.59 -30.19
N LEU A 43 -4.12 0.44 -29.55
CA LEU A 43 -4.93 -0.65 -30.10
C LEU A 43 -6.33 -0.70 -29.46
N VAL A 44 -6.39 -0.53 -28.14
CA VAL A 44 -7.62 -0.65 -27.34
C VAL A 44 -8.62 0.46 -27.70
N VAL A 45 -8.19 1.72 -27.81
CA VAL A 45 -9.11 2.85 -28.04
C VAL A 45 -9.79 2.76 -29.41
N PRO A 46 -9.09 2.49 -30.53
CA PRO A 46 -9.76 2.29 -31.82
C PRO A 46 -10.71 1.09 -31.83
N LEU A 47 -10.32 -0.05 -31.26
CA LEU A 47 -11.17 -1.24 -31.17
C LEU A 47 -12.44 -0.97 -30.36
N LEU A 48 -12.32 -0.28 -29.24
CA LEU A 48 -13.46 0.15 -28.42
C LEU A 48 -14.40 1.06 -29.21
N GLY A 49 -13.87 2.02 -29.98
CA GLY A 49 -14.67 2.90 -30.83
C GLY A 49 -15.47 2.13 -31.88
N VAL A 50 -14.85 1.14 -32.55
CA VAL A 50 -15.54 0.26 -33.51
C VAL A 50 -16.60 -0.58 -32.82
N ALA A 51 -16.30 -1.16 -31.65
CA ALA A 51 -17.25 -1.97 -30.88
C ALA A 51 -18.48 -1.16 -30.46
N VAL A 52 -18.29 0.08 -29.99
CA VAL A 52 -19.39 0.99 -29.61
C VAL A 52 -20.23 1.36 -30.84
N ALA A 53 -19.60 1.71 -31.96
CA ALA A 53 -20.32 2.05 -33.19
C ALA A 53 -21.15 0.87 -33.71
N GLN A 54 -20.58 -0.33 -33.73
CA GLN A 54 -21.30 -1.55 -34.11
C GLN A 54 -22.42 -1.89 -33.13
N GLY A 55 -22.21 -1.71 -31.82
CA GLY A 55 -23.23 -1.94 -30.79
C GLY A 55 -24.42 -0.97 -30.90
N LEU A 56 -24.15 0.31 -31.16
CA LEU A 56 -25.20 1.30 -31.43
C LEU A 56 -25.96 0.96 -32.72
N LEU A 57 -25.26 0.61 -33.79
CA LEU A 57 -25.88 0.20 -35.05
C LEU A 57 -26.75 -1.04 -34.86
N LEU A 58 -26.27 -2.04 -34.11
CA LEU A 58 -27.01 -3.25 -33.77
C LEU A 58 -28.33 -2.90 -33.07
N GLY A 59 -28.29 -2.03 -32.06
CA GLY A 59 -29.47 -1.61 -31.31
C GLY A 59 -30.54 -0.91 -32.16
N LEU A 60 -30.12 -0.19 -33.21
CA LEU A 60 -31.03 0.48 -34.15
C LEU A 60 -31.59 -0.46 -35.22
N VAL A 61 -30.76 -1.38 -35.73
CA VAL A 61 -31.09 -2.22 -36.90
C VAL A 61 -31.81 -3.50 -36.50
N ALA A 62 -31.41 -4.15 -35.39
CA ALA A 62 -31.93 -5.47 -35.01
C ALA A 62 -33.47 -5.52 -34.83
N PRO A 63 -34.15 -4.50 -34.28
CA PRO A 63 -35.61 -4.51 -34.17
C PRO A 63 -36.34 -4.47 -35.52
N CYS A 64 -35.75 -3.80 -36.51
CA CYS A 64 -36.34 -3.60 -37.83
C CYS A 64 -35.93 -4.69 -38.83
N TRP A 65 -34.72 -5.24 -38.69
CA TRP A 65 -34.17 -6.24 -39.59
C TRP A 65 -33.30 -7.26 -38.83
N PRO A 66 -33.92 -8.32 -38.30
CA PRO A 66 -33.24 -9.27 -37.40
C PRO A 66 -32.05 -9.99 -38.03
N ASP A 67 -32.15 -10.40 -39.31
CA ASP A 67 -31.08 -11.13 -40.00
C ASP A 67 -29.81 -10.28 -40.15
N LEU A 68 -29.97 -8.99 -40.49
CA LEU A 68 -28.87 -8.04 -40.57
C LEU A 68 -28.29 -7.75 -39.17
N GLY A 69 -29.15 -7.71 -38.15
CA GLY A 69 -28.73 -7.64 -36.75
C GLY A 69 -27.82 -8.80 -36.35
N LEU A 70 -28.10 -10.03 -36.80
CA LEU A 70 -27.26 -11.19 -36.51
C LEU A 70 -25.84 -11.05 -37.10
N VAL A 71 -25.73 -10.52 -38.32
CA VAL A 71 -24.42 -10.25 -38.96
C VAL A 71 -23.65 -9.18 -38.19
N ILE A 72 -24.31 -8.07 -37.83
CA ILE A 72 -23.68 -6.99 -37.05
C ILE A 72 -23.24 -7.51 -35.68
N SER A 73 -24.06 -8.34 -35.03
CA SER A 73 -23.74 -8.98 -33.75
C SER A 73 -22.48 -9.86 -33.83
N GLY A 74 -22.32 -10.63 -34.91
CA GLY A 74 -21.08 -11.38 -35.18
C GLY A 74 -19.86 -10.46 -35.30
N GLY A 75 -20.03 -9.30 -35.94
CA GLY A 75 -19.01 -8.25 -35.99
C GLY A 75 -18.65 -7.67 -34.63
N VAL A 76 -19.65 -7.36 -33.79
CA VAL A 76 -19.45 -6.91 -32.40
C VAL A 76 -18.69 -7.97 -31.61
N TRP A 77 -19.10 -9.23 -31.69
CA TRP A 77 -18.44 -10.34 -31.00
C TRP A 77 -16.97 -10.47 -31.39
N LEU A 78 -16.65 -10.36 -32.68
CA LEU A 78 -15.27 -10.38 -33.16
C LEU A 78 -14.45 -9.22 -32.60
N THR A 79 -14.97 -7.98 -32.71
CA THR A 79 -14.28 -6.78 -32.22
C THR A 79 -14.04 -6.84 -30.71
N VAL A 80 -15.04 -7.25 -29.93
CA VAL A 80 -14.91 -7.40 -28.47
C VAL A 80 -13.95 -8.52 -28.11
N THR A 81 -13.94 -9.64 -28.85
CA THR A 81 -12.99 -10.73 -28.62
C THR A 81 -11.55 -10.27 -28.89
N LEU A 82 -11.33 -9.50 -29.96
CA LEU A 82 -10.01 -8.92 -30.26
C LEU A 82 -9.58 -7.90 -29.19
N LEU A 83 -10.52 -7.07 -28.73
CA LEU A 83 -10.31 -6.13 -27.62
C LEU A 83 -9.85 -6.87 -26.36
N MET A 84 -10.58 -7.90 -25.93
CA MET A 84 -10.23 -8.68 -24.73
C MET A 84 -8.87 -9.37 -24.87
N LYS A 85 -8.58 -10.01 -26.01
CA LYS A 85 -7.25 -10.62 -26.26
C LYS A 85 -6.12 -9.59 -26.20
N THR A 86 -6.37 -8.37 -26.64
CA THR A 86 -5.38 -7.28 -26.57
C THR A 86 -5.16 -6.84 -25.13
N VAL A 87 -6.22 -6.73 -24.32
CA VAL A 87 -6.11 -6.44 -22.89
C VAL A 87 -5.32 -7.53 -22.17
N ASP A 88 -5.64 -8.81 -22.42
CA ASP A 88 -4.95 -9.95 -21.80
C ASP A 88 -3.47 -9.98 -22.13
N LEU A 89 -3.10 -9.64 -23.38
CA LEU A 89 -1.70 -9.57 -23.81
C LEU A 89 -0.90 -8.53 -23.00
N PHE A 90 -1.48 -7.37 -22.74
CA PHE A 90 -0.81 -6.29 -22.00
C PHE A 90 -0.92 -6.44 -20.47
N ALA A 91 -1.88 -7.21 -19.98
CA ALA A 91 -2.08 -7.44 -18.54
C ALA A 91 -0.91 -8.18 -17.87
N VAL A 92 -0.07 -8.88 -18.65
CA VAL A 92 1.14 -9.56 -18.15
C VAL A 92 2.19 -8.58 -17.62
N VAL A 93 2.18 -7.32 -18.07
CA VAL A 93 3.13 -6.31 -17.62
C VAL A 93 2.64 -5.70 -16.30
N PRO A 94 3.36 -5.91 -15.17
CA PRO A 94 2.91 -5.40 -13.88
C PRO A 94 2.89 -3.87 -13.89
N ALA A 95 1.84 -3.31 -13.30
CA ALA A 95 1.77 -1.89 -13.02
C ALA A 95 2.80 -1.52 -11.94
N TRP A 96 3.33 -0.30 -12.01
CA TRP A 96 4.13 0.28 -10.95
C TRP A 96 3.22 0.65 -9.80
N LYS A 97 3.31 -0.08 -8.67
CA LYS A 97 2.67 0.30 -7.42
C LYS A 97 3.31 1.61 -6.93
N LEU A 98 2.50 2.64 -6.69
CA LEU A 98 2.93 3.95 -6.21
C LEU A 98 2.14 4.31 -4.95
N ALA A 99 2.82 4.89 -3.97
CA ALA A 99 2.16 5.42 -2.78
C ALA A 99 1.13 6.49 -3.17
N GLN A 100 -0.02 6.49 -2.50
CA GLN A 100 -1.03 7.53 -2.71
C GLN A 100 -0.44 8.88 -2.27
N PRO A 101 -0.36 9.89 -3.16
CA PRO A 101 0.04 11.22 -2.74
C PRO A 101 -1.02 11.81 -1.82
N ASP A 102 -0.59 12.59 -0.83
CA ASP A 102 -1.48 13.44 -0.05
C ASP A 102 -2.29 14.35 -1.02
N PRO A 103 -3.57 14.66 -0.73
CA PRO A 103 -4.38 15.54 -1.58
C PRO A 103 -3.68 16.85 -1.95
N THR A 104 -2.90 17.44 -1.02
CA THR A 104 -2.13 18.66 -1.28
C THR A 104 -1.02 18.45 -2.31
N VAL A 105 -0.35 17.29 -2.26
CA VAL A 105 0.69 16.89 -3.21
C VAL A 105 0.08 16.64 -4.59
N ALA A 106 -1.07 15.96 -4.67
CA ALA A 106 -1.76 15.72 -5.92
C ALA A 106 -2.21 17.03 -6.61
N VAL A 107 -2.77 17.97 -5.84
CA VAL A 107 -3.12 19.32 -6.33
C VAL A 107 -1.87 20.09 -6.74
N GLY A 108 -0.78 19.99 -5.98
CA GLY A 108 0.51 20.60 -6.32
C GLY A 108 1.08 20.09 -7.65
N TRP A 109 1.04 18.77 -7.88
CA TRP A 109 1.43 18.17 -9.16
C TRP A 109 0.56 18.64 -10.32
N MET A 110 -0.76 18.72 -10.12
CA MET A 110 -1.68 19.24 -11.13
C MET A 110 -1.44 20.73 -11.43
N GLY A 111 -1.20 21.55 -10.41
CA GLY A 111 -0.81 22.95 -10.59
C GLY A 111 0.50 23.09 -11.36
N LEU A 112 1.48 22.23 -11.06
CA LEU A 112 2.77 22.22 -11.72
C LEU A 112 2.68 21.81 -13.19
N THR A 113 1.88 20.80 -13.55
CA THR A 113 1.70 20.39 -14.95
C THR A 113 1.04 21.51 -15.77
N VAL A 114 0.05 22.21 -15.20
CA VAL A 114 -0.57 23.39 -15.82
C VAL A 114 0.44 24.53 -15.99
N LEU A 115 1.21 24.86 -14.94
CA LEU A 115 2.23 25.89 -14.97
C LEU A 115 3.33 25.58 -16.00
N ALA A 116 3.79 24.33 -16.06
CA ALA A 116 4.75 23.87 -17.07
C ALA A 116 4.18 24.04 -18.49
N GLY A 117 2.92 23.66 -18.73
CA GLY A 117 2.24 23.89 -20.00
C GLY A 117 2.17 25.38 -20.37
N LEU A 118 1.84 26.25 -19.41
CA LEU A 118 1.82 27.70 -19.59
C LEU A 118 3.21 28.29 -19.86
N ALA A 119 4.27 27.77 -19.24
CA ALA A 119 5.65 28.20 -19.47
C ALA A 119 6.23 27.71 -20.81
N LEU A 120 5.75 26.56 -21.31
CA LEU A 120 6.03 26.12 -22.67
C LEU A 120 5.35 27.04 -23.70
N TYR A 121 4.12 27.47 -23.42
CA TYR A 121 3.35 28.39 -24.28
C TYR A 121 3.83 29.85 -24.20
N LYS A 122 4.16 30.36 -23.00
CA LYS A 122 4.60 31.75 -22.75
C LYS A 122 6.00 31.78 -22.11
N PRO A 123 7.06 32.16 -22.87
CA PRO A 123 8.43 32.08 -22.38
C PRO A 123 8.70 33.00 -21.18
N VAL A 124 7.97 34.10 -21.03
CA VAL A 124 8.07 35.02 -19.89
C VAL A 124 7.74 34.35 -18.54
N LEU A 125 6.96 33.25 -18.54
CA LEU A 125 6.59 32.52 -17.33
C LEU A 125 7.63 31.46 -16.91
N ARG A 126 8.62 31.16 -17.75
CA ARG A 126 9.62 30.11 -17.46
C ARG A 126 10.41 30.39 -16.19
N GLY A 127 10.83 31.64 -15.99
CA GLY A 127 11.54 32.05 -14.78
C GLY A 127 10.71 31.85 -13.51
N VAL A 128 9.41 32.17 -13.57
CA VAL A 128 8.47 31.99 -12.46
C VAL A 128 8.27 30.50 -12.15
N VAL A 129 8.09 29.66 -13.16
CA VAL A 129 7.93 28.21 -12.97
C VAL A 129 9.18 27.57 -12.39
N VAL A 130 10.37 27.93 -12.89
CA VAL A 130 11.64 27.44 -12.34
C VAL A 130 11.81 27.90 -10.88
N MET A 131 11.48 29.14 -10.56
CA MET A 131 11.53 29.64 -9.18
C MET A 131 10.57 28.88 -8.25
N LEU A 132 9.32 28.66 -8.67
CA LEU A 132 8.34 27.88 -7.90
C LEU A 132 8.77 26.42 -7.71
N LEU A 133 9.37 25.81 -8.74
CA LEU A 133 9.95 24.47 -8.67
C LEU A 133 11.07 24.40 -7.63
N LEU A 134 11.97 25.38 -7.61
CA LEU A 134 13.07 25.43 -6.65
C LEU A 134 12.55 25.65 -5.22
N ILE A 135 11.55 26.52 -5.02
CA ILE A 135 10.91 26.72 -3.71
C ILE A 135 10.21 25.43 -3.25
N GLY A 136 9.46 24.77 -4.14
CA GLY A 136 8.79 23.50 -3.86
C GLY A 136 9.77 22.38 -3.54
N ALA A 137 10.86 22.26 -4.31
CA ALA A 137 11.92 21.29 -4.04
C ALA A 137 12.60 21.56 -2.69
N ASN A 138 12.86 22.82 -2.36
CA ASN A 138 13.41 23.20 -1.05
C ASN A 138 12.43 22.81 0.08
N GLY A 139 11.16 23.17 -0.04
CA GLY A 139 10.13 22.79 0.93
C GLY A 139 10.02 21.26 1.10
N TRP A 140 10.07 20.51 0.01
CA TRP A 140 10.06 19.04 0.03
C TRP A 140 11.27 18.46 0.77
N VAL A 141 12.46 19.04 0.59
CA VAL A 141 13.69 18.58 1.28
C VAL A 141 13.58 18.83 2.79
N TRP A 142 13.11 20.00 3.20
CA TRP A 142 13.08 20.39 4.62
C TRP A 142 11.82 19.96 5.38
N GLN A 143 10.76 19.47 4.70
CA GLN A 143 9.51 19.08 5.37
C GLN A 143 9.70 18.00 6.45
N ARG A 144 10.71 17.14 6.31
CA ARG A 144 11.00 16.05 7.26
C ARG A 144 11.57 16.56 8.57
N GLU A 145 12.30 17.67 8.56
CA GLU A 145 12.89 18.29 9.74
C GLU A 145 11.89 19.15 10.54
N ILE A 146 10.79 19.57 9.89
CA ILE A 146 9.81 20.49 10.49
C ILE A 146 8.67 19.74 11.21
N LYS A 147 8.42 18.47 10.88
CA LYS A 147 7.34 17.70 11.51
C LYS A 147 7.78 17.19 12.90
N PRO A 148 7.12 17.60 14.00
CA PRO A 148 7.40 17.01 15.30
C PRO A 148 7.05 15.51 15.26
N GLN A 149 7.99 14.67 15.71
CA GLN A 149 7.79 13.23 15.75
C GLN A 149 6.95 12.86 16.99
N SER A 150 5.63 12.93 16.85
CA SER A 150 4.68 12.47 17.87
C SER A 150 4.31 11.00 17.66
N LEU A 151 3.90 10.33 18.74
CA LEU A 151 3.24 9.03 18.65
C LEU A 151 1.91 9.20 17.90
N GLU A 152 1.74 8.44 16.84
CA GLU A 152 0.50 8.35 16.07
C GLU A 152 -0.05 6.92 16.21
N VAL A 153 -1.32 6.78 16.58
CA VAL A 153 -2.01 5.49 16.66
C VAL A 153 -3.27 5.57 15.82
N VAL A 154 -3.44 4.60 14.92
CA VAL A 154 -4.56 4.52 13.98
C VAL A 154 -5.20 3.15 14.10
N PHE A 155 -6.48 3.13 14.43
CA PHE A 155 -7.28 1.90 14.41
C PHE A 155 -7.81 1.68 12.99
N LEU A 156 -7.47 0.54 12.41
CA LEU A 156 -7.87 0.15 11.07
C LEU A 156 -9.25 -0.49 11.14
N ASP A 157 -10.17 -0.04 10.28
CA ASP A 157 -11.49 -0.65 10.15
C ASP A 157 -11.39 -1.97 9.38
N VAL A 158 -11.02 -3.03 10.10
CA VAL A 158 -10.91 -4.40 9.60
C VAL A 158 -12.21 -5.19 9.79
N GLY A 159 -13.32 -4.52 10.12
CA GLY A 159 -14.60 -5.15 10.39
C GLY A 159 -14.61 -5.96 11.69
N GLN A 160 -14.59 -7.30 11.58
CA GLN A 160 -14.53 -8.18 12.75
C GLN A 160 -13.09 -8.59 13.03
N GLY A 161 -12.70 -8.45 14.30
CA GLY A 161 -11.34 -8.58 14.79
C GLY A 161 -10.73 -7.22 15.14
N ASP A 162 -9.43 -7.22 15.46
CA ASP A 162 -8.67 -6.00 15.73
C ASP A 162 -7.61 -5.77 14.64
N GLY A 163 -7.26 -4.49 14.47
CA GLY A 163 -6.18 -4.06 13.60
C GLY A 163 -5.80 -2.63 13.96
N ALA A 164 -4.57 -2.43 14.41
CA ALA A 164 -4.07 -1.11 14.76
C ALA A 164 -2.68 -0.88 14.18
N PHE A 165 -2.42 0.35 13.78
CA PHE A 165 -1.12 0.84 13.38
C PHE A 165 -0.63 1.86 14.38
N ALA A 166 0.68 1.84 14.67
CA ALA A 166 1.34 2.90 15.40
C ALA A 166 2.61 3.37 14.68
N ARG A 167 2.78 4.68 14.56
CA ARG A 167 4.06 5.31 14.21
C ARG A 167 4.65 5.89 15.49
N LEU A 168 5.81 5.36 15.87
CA LEU A 168 6.50 5.74 17.09
C LEU A 168 7.24 7.08 16.92
N PRO A 169 7.56 7.79 18.02
CA PRO A 169 8.32 9.03 17.96
C PRO A 169 9.72 8.91 17.32
N ASP A 170 10.30 7.72 17.24
CA ASP A 170 11.56 7.47 16.52
C ASP A 170 11.36 7.17 15.02
N GLY A 171 10.13 7.30 14.52
CA GLY A 171 9.75 7.08 13.12
C GLY A 171 9.47 5.61 12.77
N LYS A 172 9.67 4.68 13.70
CA LYS A 172 9.41 3.25 13.47
C LYS A 172 7.93 2.95 13.41
N THR A 173 7.60 1.86 12.74
CA THR A 173 6.23 1.43 12.49
C THR A 173 5.89 0.13 13.20
N MET A 174 4.68 0.07 13.74
CA MET A 174 4.16 -1.10 14.44
C MET A 174 2.75 -1.41 13.94
N ILE A 175 2.47 -2.68 13.70
CA ILE A 175 1.14 -3.20 13.44
C ILE A 175 0.76 -4.14 14.60
N VAL A 176 -0.45 -3.99 15.12
CA VAL A 176 -1.04 -4.87 16.13
C VAL A 176 -2.29 -5.48 15.54
N ASP A 177 -2.26 -6.80 15.29
CA ASP A 177 -3.29 -7.55 14.56
C ASP A 177 -3.58 -7.00 13.14
N GLY A 178 -4.29 -7.78 12.33
CA GLY A 178 -4.57 -7.47 10.93
C GLY A 178 -5.97 -7.85 10.46
N GLY A 179 -6.88 -8.20 11.38
CA GLY A 179 -8.22 -8.65 11.07
C GLY A 179 -8.27 -10.03 10.39
N MET A 180 -9.45 -10.36 9.87
CA MET A 180 -9.74 -11.69 9.34
C MET A 180 -9.19 -11.99 7.95
N ARG A 181 -8.93 -13.28 7.71
CA ARG A 181 -8.72 -13.86 6.37
C ARG A 181 -9.58 -15.10 6.18
N SER A 182 -10.27 -15.16 5.05
CA SER A 182 -11.13 -16.26 4.60
C SER A 182 -11.00 -16.44 3.09
N ARG A 183 -11.64 -17.47 2.53
CA ARG A 183 -11.65 -17.69 1.06
C ARG A 183 -12.28 -16.56 0.25
N ARG A 184 -13.10 -15.70 0.87
CA ARG A 184 -13.84 -14.63 0.17
C ARG A 184 -13.32 -13.23 0.50
N ILE A 185 -12.71 -13.07 1.67
CA ILE A 185 -12.36 -11.78 2.25
C ILE A 185 -11.01 -11.92 2.94
N ASP A 186 -10.10 -11.03 2.61
CA ASP A 186 -8.82 -10.85 3.26
C ASP A 186 -8.68 -9.38 3.66
N MET A 187 -8.64 -9.10 4.97
CA MET A 187 -8.49 -7.73 5.46
C MET A 187 -7.07 -7.20 5.27
N GLY A 188 -6.08 -8.08 5.15
CA GLY A 188 -4.72 -7.69 4.80
C GLY A 188 -4.66 -7.09 3.40
N GLU A 189 -5.29 -7.77 2.43
CA GLU A 189 -5.37 -7.31 1.03
C GLU A 189 -6.24 -6.06 0.86
N ARG A 190 -7.37 -5.99 1.59
CA ARG A 190 -8.37 -4.93 1.39
C ARG A 190 -8.10 -3.66 2.19
N VAL A 191 -7.49 -3.78 3.37
CA VAL A 191 -7.37 -2.70 4.34
C VAL A 191 -5.92 -2.45 4.70
N VAL A 192 -5.22 -3.44 5.25
CA VAL A 192 -3.90 -3.24 5.88
C VAL A 192 -2.83 -2.87 4.84
N GLU A 193 -2.60 -3.68 3.81
CA GLU A 193 -1.61 -3.39 2.77
C GLU A 193 -1.93 -2.07 2.05
N PRO A 194 -3.17 -1.84 1.53
CA PRO A 194 -3.46 -0.57 0.86
C PRO A 194 -3.33 0.64 1.79
N TRP A 195 -3.62 0.50 3.08
CA TRP A 195 -3.44 1.61 4.02
C TRP A 195 -1.96 1.91 4.29
N LEU A 196 -1.12 0.88 4.50
CA LEU A 196 0.33 1.05 4.69
C LEU A 196 0.99 1.68 3.46
N ARG A 197 0.65 1.20 2.26
CA ARG A 197 1.12 1.77 0.98
C ARG A 197 0.72 3.24 0.83
N ARG A 198 -0.50 3.62 1.24
CA ARG A 198 -0.95 5.03 1.26
C ARG A 198 -0.13 5.90 2.19
N GLN A 199 0.37 5.35 3.28
CA GLN A 199 1.27 6.05 4.21
C GLN A 199 2.74 6.06 3.75
N GLY A 200 3.06 5.51 2.57
CA GLY A 200 4.42 5.39 2.06
C GLY A 200 5.27 4.41 2.88
N ILE A 201 4.63 3.41 3.49
CA ILE A 201 5.29 2.39 4.31
C ILE A 201 5.50 1.15 3.45
N ASP A 202 6.75 0.92 3.07
CA ASP A 202 7.16 -0.24 2.26
C ASP A 202 7.84 -1.34 3.10
N GLU A 203 8.05 -1.12 4.40
CA GLU A 203 8.58 -2.07 5.36
C GLU A 203 7.99 -1.77 6.75
N VAL A 204 7.63 -2.81 7.51
CA VAL A 204 7.12 -2.68 8.88
C VAL A 204 8.20 -3.11 9.88
N ASP A 205 8.48 -2.28 10.89
CA ASP A 205 9.51 -2.61 11.88
C ASP A 205 9.05 -3.70 12.84
N VAL A 206 7.79 -3.64 13.30
CA VAL A 206 7.24 -4.60 14.27
C VAL A 206 5.82 -5.01 13.89
N VAL A 207 5.55 -6.30 13.91
CA VAL A 207 4.20 -6.86 13.93
C VAL A 207 3.98 -7.55 15.25
N ILE A 208 2.86 -7.25 15.91
CA ILE A 208 2.42 -7.88 17.15
C ILE A 208 1.11 -8.63 16.86
N ALA A 209 1.09 -9.94 17.11
CA ALA A 209 -0.14 -10.72 17.12
C ALA A 209 -0.61 -10.90 18.57
N SER A 210 -1.81 -10.40 18.87
CA SER A 210 -2.37 -10.48 20.23
C SER A 210 -2.65 -11.92 20.64
N HIS A 211 -3.24 -12.71 19.75
CA HIS A 211 -3.54 -14.13 19.93
C HIS A 211 -3.76 -14.81 18.58
N PRO A 212 -3.67 -16.16 18.49
CA PRO A 212 -3.52 -16.85 17.21
C PRO A 212 -4.84 -17.11 16.45
N HIS A 213 -5.94 -16.42 16.79
CA HIS A 213 -7.21 -16.60 16.11
C HIS A 213 -7.21 -15.95 14.71
N ALA A 214 -7.86 -16.62 13.76
CA ALA A 214 -7.83 -16.24 12.35
C ALA A 214 -8.50 -14.90 12.03
N ASP A 215 -9.37 -14.40 12.92
CA ASP A 215 -9.97 -13.07 12.85
C ASP A 215 -9.05 -11.94 13.35
N HIS A 216 -7.88 -12.26 13.92
CA HIS A 216 -6.85 -11.30 14.30
C HIS A 216 -5.59 -11.42 13.44
N ILE A 217 -5.09 -12.64 13.25
CA ILE A 217 -3.83 -12.86 12.50
C ILE A 217 -4.04 -13.10 11.00
N GLY A 218 -5.29 -13.14 10.53
CA GLY A 218 -5.62 -13.45 9.15
C GLY A 218 -4.98 -12.48 8.16
N GLY A 219 -5.23 -11.18 8.32
CA GLY A 219 -4.66 -10.16 7.45
C GLY A 219 -3.14 -9.98 7.62
N LEU A 220 -2.57 -10.41 8.75
CA LEU A 220 -1.11 -10.42 8.94
C LEU A 220 -0.40 -11.38 7.98
N VAL A 221 -1.07 -12.48 7.58
CA VAL A 221 -0.50 -13.40 6.59
C VAL A 221 -0.30 -12.69 5.24
N HIS A 222 -1.33 -11.98 4.75
CA HIS A 222 -1.23 -11.22 3.51
C HIS A 222 -0.22 -10.07 3.64
N LEU A 223 -0.20 -9.38 4.78
CA LEU A 223 0.78 -8.34 5.06
C LEU A 223 2.20 -8.88 4.90
N MET A 224 2.52 -10.02 5.53
CA MET A 224 3.85 -10.63 5.42
C MET A 224 4.15 -11.12 4.00
N GLU A 225 3.15 -11.54 3.22
CA GLU A 225 3.34 -11.95 1.81
C GLU A 225 3.78 -10.77 0.91
N GLU A 226 3.32 -9.54 1.20
CA GLU A 226 3.51 -8.37 0.32
C GLU A 226 4.46 -7.28 0.86
N ILE A 227 4.65 -7.18 2.18
CA ILE A 227 5.44 -6.13 2.85
C ILE A 227 6.46 -6.78 3.79
N PRO A 228 7.77 -6.49 3.62
CA PRO A 228 8.81 -6.96 4.53
C PRO A 228 8.56 -6.55 5.99
N VAL A 229 8.76 -7.50 6.91
CA VAL A 229 8.62 -7.29 8.36
C VAL A 229 9.94 -7.61 9.04
N ARG A 230 10.46 -6.66 9.85
CA ARG A 230 11.74 -6.84 10.56
C ARG A 230 11.64 -7.70 11.81
N HIS A 231 10.56 -7.53 12.58
CA HIS A 231 10.35 -8.21 13.85
C HIS A 231 8.89 -8.62 14.01
N PHE A 232 8.65 -9.88 14.34
CA PHE A 232 7.34 -10.43 14.66
C PHE A 232 7.30 -10.85 16.13
N VAL A 233 6.24 -10.45 16.84
CA VAL A 233 6.04 -10.71 18.26
C VAL A 233 4.67 -11.34 18.50
N ASP A 234 4.61 -12.39 19.31
CA ASP A 234 3.34 -12.99 19.76
C ASP A 234 3.46 -13.60 21.16
N ALA A 235 2.41 -14.26 21.64
CA ALA A 235 2.39 -14.94 22.92
C ALA A 235 2.97 -16.37 22.91
N GLY A 236 3.59 -16.83 21.81
CA GLY A 236 4.15 -18.19 21.67
C GLY A 236 3.14 -19.33 21.76
N GLN A 237 1.84 -19.03 21.62
CA GLN A 237 0.77 -20.04 21.72
C GLN A 237 0.72 -20.88 20.45
N SER A 238 0.84 -22.20 20.58
CA SER A 238 0.61 -23.12 19.48
C SER A 238 -0.89 -23.20 19.16
N TYR A 239 -1.26 -22.92 17.92
CA TYR A 239 -2.65 -23.01 17.47
C TYR A 239 -2.75 -23.81 16.17
N GLU A 240 -3.60 -24.84 16.19
CA GLU A 240 -3.82 -25.77 15.08
C GLU A 240 -4.76 -25.15 14.04
N SER A 241 -4.35 -24.04 13.42
CA SER A 241 -5.04 -23.45 12.27
C SER A 241 -4.13 -23.37 11.06
N TRP A 242 -4.73 -23.33 9.87
CA TRP A 242 -3.96 -23.06 8.65
C TRP A 242 -3.30 -21.67 8.72
N THR A 243 -4.03 -20.66 9.19
CA THR A 243 -3.54 -19.28 9.30
C THR A 243 -2.32 -19.15 10.20
N ALA A 244 -2.36 -19.74 11.39
CA ALA A 244 -1.24 -19.70 12.33
C ALA A 244 -0.02 -20.47 11.81
N ARG A 245 -0.22 -21.60 11.12
CA ARG A 245 0.88 -22.35 10.49
C ARG A 245 1.52 -21.56 9.35
N ARG A 246 0.71 -20.99 8.46
CA ARG A 246 1.20 -20.20 7.33
C ARG A 246 1.98 -18.97 7.79
N LEU A 247 1.53 -18.31 8.84
CA LEU A 247 2.24 -17.17 9.42
C LEU A 247 3.62 -17.56 9.95
N HIS A 248 3.73 -18.66 10.70
CA HIS A 248 5.01 -19.17 11.16
C HIS A 248 5.93 -19.65 10.03
N GLU A 249 5.37 -20.21 8.95
CA GLU A 249 6.13 -20.53 7.74
C GLU A 249 6.73 -19.26 7.13
N LEU A 250 5.93 -18.20 6.95
CA LEU A 250 6.39 -16.91 6.41
C LEU A 250 7.50 -16.29 7.26
N ILE A 251 7.35 -16.29 8.58
CA ILE A 251 8.38 -15.81 9.52
C ILE A 251 9.72 -16.53 9.27
N ARG A 252 9.67 -17.85 9.04
CA ARG A 252 10.88 -18.67 8.79
C ARG A 252 11.43 -18.49 7.37
N GLU A 253 10.56 -18.44 6.36
CA GLU A 253 10.92 -18.27 4.94
C GLU A 253 11.63 -16.93 4.72
N GLN A 254 11.17 -15.88 5.41
CA GLN A 254 11.70 -14.51 5.27
C GLN A 254 12.87 -14.21 6.22
N GLY A 255 13.12 -15.09 7.20
CA GLY A 255 14.14 -14.84 8.24
C GLY A 255 13.78 -13.66 9.16
N THR A 256 12.49 -13.37 9.31
CA THR A 256 11.99 -12.33 10.23
C THR A 256 12.38 -12.66 11.66
N ARG A 257 12.87 -11.67 12.41
CA ARG A 257 13.17 -11.88 13.84
C ARG A 257 11.88 -12.21 14.57
N TYR A 258 11.87 -13.29 15.34
CA TYR A 258 10.68 -13.75 16.06
C TYR A 258 10.94 -13.71 17.57
N HIS A 259 9.98 -13.19 18.31
CA HIS A 259 10.04 -13.15 19.76
C HIS A 259 8.68 -13.49 20.40
N ALA A 260 8.65 -14.56 21.19
CA ALA A 260 7.49 -14.92 21.99
C ALA A 260 7.58 -14.22 23.35
N VAL A 261 6.61 -13.36 23.66
CA VAL A 261 6.54 -12.64 24.95
C VAL A 261 5.77 -13.43 26.00
N VAL A 262 6.15 -13.25 27.26
CA VAL A 262 5.42 -13.75 28.43
C VAL A 262 4.98 -12.60 29.34
N ALA A 263 4.03 -12.88 30.24
CA ALA A 263 3.53 -11.89 31.19
C ALA A 263 4.69 -11.28 32.02
N GLY A 264 4.69 -9.95 32.12
CA GLY A 264 5.77 -9.18 32.73
C GLY A 264 6.92 -8.78 31.80
N ASP A 265 6.95 -9.23 30.55
CA ASP A 265 7.89 -8.72 29.56
C ASP A 265 7.55 -7.29 29.16
N SER A 266 8.61 -6.52 28.85
CA SER A 266 8.49 -5.18 28.29
C SER A 266 9.21 -5.12 26.95
N LEU A 267 8.49 -4.66 25.93
CA LEU A 267 9.06 -4.40 24.62
C LEU A 267 9.60 -2.98 24.63
N ALA A 268 10.92 -2.80 24.54
CA ALA A 268 11.56 -1.50 24.51
C ALA A 268 12.05 -1.12 23.11
N GLY A 269 11.61 0.03 22.64
CA GLY A 269 12.15 0.73 21.49
C GLY A 269 13.01 1.91 21.93
N SER A 270 13.65 2.58 20.98
CA SER A 270 14.45 3.79 21.23
C SER A 270 13.63 4.92 21.87
N SER A 271 12.35 5.04 21.53
CA SER A 271 11.48 6.13 21.99
C SER A 271 10.20 5.68 22.71
N CYS A 272 9.91 4.38 22.77
CA CYS A 272 8.65 3.87 23.33
C CYS A 272 8.87 2.52 24.02
N ILE A 273 8.29 2.36 25.21
CA ILE A 273 8.25 1.07 25.91
C ILE A 273 6.79 0.60 25.91
N LEU A 274 6.54 -0.56 25.31
CA LEU A 274 5.31 -1.30 25.49
C LEU A 274 5.46 -2.15 26.75
N HIS A 275 4.64 -1.86 27.77
CA HIS A 275 4.62 -2.60 29.02
C HIS A 275 3.18 -3.00 29.34
N GLU A 276 3.02 -4.20 29.89
CA GLU A 276 1.73 -4.71 30.38
C GLU A 276 1.18 -3.85 31.53
N HIS A 277 -0.06 -3.36 31.44
CA HIS A 277 -0.66 -2.63 32.57
C HIS A 277 -1.10 -3.61 33.67
N SER A 278 -0.34 -3.65 34.77
CA SER A 278 -0.36 -4.67 35.84
C SER A 278 -1.68 -4.95 36.58
N SER A 279 -2.79 -4.29 36.25
CA SER A 279 -4.06 -4.43 36.96
C SER A 279 -4.92 -5.64 36.54
N THR A 280 -4.62 -6.29 35.40
CA THR A 280 -5.66 -7.09 34.70
C THR A 280 -5.28 -8.54 34.37
N VAL A 281 -4.04 -8.99 34.60
CA VAL A 281 -3.61 -10.35 34.23
C VAL A 281 -3.52 -11.28 35.44
N GLN A 282 -4.48 -12.20 35.53
CA GLN A 282 -4.36 -13.43 36.33
C GLN A 282 -3.89 -14.56 35.42
N GLY A 283 -2.58 -14.80 35.38
CA GLY A 283 -1.98 -15.86 34.57
C GLY A 283 -0.70 -16.39 35.21
N HIS A 284 -0.41 -17.67 34.98
CA HIS A 284 0.78 -18.34 35.51
C HIS A 284 2.03 -17.57 35.07
N ARG A 285 2.99 -17.38 35.98
CA ARG A 285 4.37 -17.00 35.64
C ARG A 285 5.06 -18.24 35.09
N PRO A 286 5.60 -18.24 33.85
CA PRO A 286 6.80 -19.05 33.66
C PRO A 286 7.78 -18.47 32.63
N ARG A 287 8.89 -17.93 33.13
CA ARG A 287 10.20 -18.62 33.08
C ARG A 287 10.99 -18.16 34.31
N ASP A 288 11.26 -19.12 35.18
CA ASP A 288 12.01 -19.03 36.43
C ASP A 288 11.65 -17.89 37.40
N SER A 289 11.23 -18.29 38.60
CA SER A 289 11.07 -17.47 39.80
C SER A 289 12.37 -16.81 40.31
N THR A 290 13.39 -16.68 39.46
CA THR A 290 14.69 -16.05 39.73
C THR A 290 15.07 -14.97 38.71
N THR A 291 14.37 -14.86 37.59
CA THR A 291 14.64 -13.85 36.56
C THR A 291 13.44 -12.90 36.48
N GLY A 292 13.61 -11.68 37.00
CA GLY A 292 12.56 -10.65 36.98
C GLY A 292 12.13 -10.23 35.57
N PRO A 293 11.28 -9.18 35.43
CA PRO A 293 10.79 -8.71 34.14
C PRO A 293 11.93 -8.52 33.14
N SER A 294 11.75 -9.03 31.91
CA SER A 294 12.76 -8.96 30.87
C SER A 294 12.47 -7.80 29.92
N LEU A 295 13.49 -6.98 29.64
CA LEU A 295 13.39 -5.89 28.67
C LEU A 295 13.88 -6.42 27.33
N CYS A 296 12.96 -6.62 26.40
CA CYS A 296 13.29 -7.13 25.08
C CYS A 296 13.30 -5.97 24.07
N ALA A 297 14.48 -5.68 23.54
CA ALA A 297 14.66 -4.61 22.58
C ALA A 297 14.13 -5.05 21.21
N TYR A 298 13.15 -4.34 20.66
CA TYR A 298 12.61 -4.66 19.34
C TYR A 298 13.23 -3.82 18.20
N THR A 299 14.13 -2.86 18.52
CA THR A 299 14.56 -1.82 17.56
C THR A 299 16.05 -1.67 17.27
N THR A 300 16.97 -2.37 17.93
CA THR A 300 18.44 -2.28 17.70
C THR A 300 19.15 -3.57 18.14
N PRO A 301 20.36 -3.88 17.63
CA PRO A 301 21.12 -5.03 18.09
C PRO A 301 21.70 -4.70 19.46
N VAL A 302 21.06 -5.17 20.53
CA VAL A 302 21.74 -5.36 21.80
C VAL A 302 22.09 -6.84 21.86
N ASP A 303 23.37 -7.11 22.02
CA ASP A 303 23.96 -8.44 22.12
C ASP A 303 23.01 -9.46 22.78
N SER A 304 22.62 -10.46 21.98
CA SER A 304 22.21 -11.81 22.39
C SER A 304 21.79 -11.99 23.86
N SER A 305 20.72 -11.35 24.31
CA SER A 305 19.89 -11.73 25.47
C SER A 305 18.94 -10.56 25.80
N CYS A 306 17.66 -10.83 26.07
CA CYS A 306 16.84 -9.83 26.77
C CYS A 306 17.58 -9.48 28.08
N LEU A 307 17.94 -8.22 28.25
CA LEU A 307 18.59 -7.76 29.46
C LEU A 307 17.60 -7.94 30.60
N GLN A 308 18.00 -8.66 31.67
CA GLN A 308 17.27 -8.62 32.93
C GLN A 308 17.13 -7.15 33.32
N ALA A 309 15.91 -6.68 33.59
CA ALA A 309 15.70 -5.32 34.04
C ALA A 309 16.46 -5.11 35.36
N THR A 310 17.64 -4.50 35.30
CA THR A 310 18.45 -4.20 36.47
C THR A 310 17.72 -3.18 37.31
N SER A 311 17.04 -3.65 38.37
CA SER A 311 16.72 -3.03 39.67
C SER A 311 16.47 -1.51 39.82
N SER A 312 16.27 -0.72 38.76
CA SER A 312 16.17 0.75 38.85
C SER A 312 14.86 1.34 38.34
N MET A 313 13.89 0.51 37.90
CA MET A 313 12.53 0.99 37.72
C MET A 313 11.88 1.16 39.10
N LYS A 314 11.96 2.38 39.62
CA LYS A 314 11.13 2.79 40.77
C LYS A 314 9.67 2.55 40.39
N PRO A 315 8.87 1.91 41.26
CA PRO A 315 7.44 1.78 41.03
C PRO A 315 6.83 3.19 40.87
N MET A 316 6.07 3.40 39.79
CA MET A 316 5.26 4.61 39.67
C MET A 316 4.27 4.66 40.84
N PRO A 317 4.10 5.82 41.50
CA PRO A 317 3.15 5.97 42.58
C PRO A 317 1.73 5.73 42.07
N ARG A 318 0.94 5.04 42.90
CA ARG A 318 -0.47 4.69 42.68
C ARG A 318 -1.36 5.90 42.48
#